data_AF-A0A954NJA2-F1
#
_entry.id   AF-A0A954NJA2-F1
#
_cell.length_a   1.000
_cell.length_b   1.000
_cell.length_c   1.000
_cell.angle_alpha   90.00
_cell.angle_beta   90.00
_cell.angle_gamma   90.00
#
_symmetry.space_group_name_H-M   'P 1'
#
loop_
_entity.id
_entity.type
_entity.pdbx_description
1 polymer ?
#
loop_
_entity_poly.entity_id
_entity_poly.type
_entity_poly.pdbx_seq_one_letter_code
_entity_poly.pdbx_strand_id
1 'polypeptide(L)'
;MDSHEPKTQPEPTTEATLGGPSPQLPQDDLVAYLDGELTPDEAARIEVRLAEDDELRHRLAQLQRAWDLLGTLPSNRLDETFTQSTVELVALKANAELDASRRGRLNYRRLGLAVAGVLVLTSIAVGYQVSRYSQEAPNRQLMDDLPVIERVDLYRNAQDIEFLVRLSEEGLFDETTIDDQP
;
A
#
# COMPACT_ATOMS: atom_id res chain seq x y z
N MET A 1 -33.88 65.36 -9.17
CA MET A 1 -34.27 64.85 -10.51
C MET A 1 -33.30 65.49 -11.48
N ASP A 2 -32.40 64.82 -12.17
CA ASP A 2 -32.20 63.41 -12.51
C ASP A 2 -30.67 63.22 -12.64
N SER A 3 -30.07 62.22 -11.99
CA SER A 3 -29.80 60.89 -12.54
C SER A 3 -28.98 60.92 -13.83
N HIS A 4 -27.69 60.62 -13.73
CA HIS A 4 -27.03 59.56 -14.52
C HIS A 4 -25.53 59.46 -14.16
N GLU A 5 -25.20 58.49 -13.32
CA GLU A 5 -24.05 57.59 -13.57
C GLU A 5 -24.54 56.47 -14.53
N PRO A 6 -23.71 55.54 -15.06
CA PRO A 6 -22.26 55.34 -14.89
C PRO A 6 -21.51 54.99 -16.20
N LYS A 7 -20.17 54.83 -16.15
CA LYS A 7 -19.47 53.58 -16.58
C LYS A 7 -17.94 53.73 -16.58
N THR A 8 -17.35 52.99 -15.64
CA THR A 8 -16.20 52.08 -15.84
C THR A 8 -15.14 52.47 -16.86
N GLN A 9 -14.04 52.97 -16.31
CA GLN A 9 -12.70 52.96 -16.86
C GLN A 9 -12.23 51.48 -17.02
N PRO A 10 -11.80 51.03 -18.21
CA PRO A 10 -10.94 49.86 -18.31
C PRO A 10 -9.46 50.29 -18.23
N GLU A 11 -8.68 49.44 -17.59
CA GLU A 11 -7.25 49.60 -17.32
C GLU A 11 -6.40 49.82 -18.58
N PRO A 12 -5.26 50.52 -18.46
CA PRO A 12 -4.18 50.41 -19.42
C PRO A 12 -3.36 49.17 -19.06
N THR A 13 -3.04 48.28 -20.01
CA THR A 13 -1.75 47.55 -20.08
C THR A 13 -1.76 46.51 -21.21
N THR A 14 -0.67 46.54 -21.99
CA THR A 14 -0.24 45.61 -23.06
C THR A 14 -0.83 45.95 -24.44
N GLU A 15 -0.38 47.02 -25.08
CA GLU A 15 0.79 46.95 -25.99
C GLU A 15 0.69 45.70 -26.87
N ALA A 16 -0.13 45.71 -27.93
CA ALA A 16 0.27 46.28 -29.22
C ALA A 16 1.79 46.13 -29.47
N THR A 17 2.31 44.91 -29.35
CA THR A 17 3.50 44.53 -30.11
C THR A 17 3.06 44.41 -31.57
N LEU A 18 2.95 45.58 -32.21
CA LEU A 18 3.03 45.74 -33.64
C LEU A 18 4.36 45.14 -34.06
N GLY A 19 4.31 43.86 -34.48
CA GLY A 19 5.39 43.24 -35.22
C GLY A 19 5.72 44.13 -36.40
N GLY A 20 6.91 44.73 -36.34
CA GLY A 20 7.44 45.57 -37.41
C GLY A 20 7.45 44.83 -38.76
N PRO A 21 7.55 45.58 -39.86
CA PRO A 21 7.32 45.08 -41.21
C PRO A 21 8.33 43.99 -41.57
N SER A 22 7.89 42.74 -41.50
CA SER A 22 8.56 41.63 -42.18
C SER A 22 7.97 41.52 -43.59
N PRO A 23 8.78 41.55 -44.66
CA PRO A 23 8.30 41.53 -46.04
C PRO A 23 7.68 40.18 -46.47
N GLN A 24 7.59 39.22 -45.55
CA GLN A 24 7.03 37.89 -45.78
C GLN A 24 5.79 37.76 -44.90
N LEU A 25 4.65 37.33 -45.46
CA LEU A 25 3.54 36.89 -44.61
C LEU A 25 4.06 35.77 -43.69
N PRO A 26 3.77 35.82 -42.38
CA PRO A 26 3.88 34.65 -41.52
C PRO A 26 3.13 33.49 -42.16
N GLN A 27 3.72 32.30 -42.14
CA GLN A 27 3.08 31.09 -42.67
C GLN A 27 1.71 30.83 -42.02
N ASP A 28 1.56 31.26 -40.76
CA ASP A 28 0.34 31.17 -39.97
C ASP A 28 -0.84 31.90 -40.63
N ASP A 29 -0.61 33.06 -41.26
CA ASP A 29 -1.66 33.84 -41.93
C ASP A 29 -2.18 33.13 -43.20
N LEU A 30 -1.32 32.39 -43.92
CA LEU A 30 -1.73 31.59 -45.08
C LEU A 30 -2.50 30.33 -44.67
N VAL A 31 -2.17 29.75 -43.50
CA VAL A 31 -2.92 28.64 -42.92
C VAL A 31 -4.30 29.14 -42.50
N ALA A 32 -4.35 30.26 -41.75
CA ALA A 32 -5.59 30.91 -41.32
C ALA A 32 -6.47 31.37 -42.49
N TYR A 33 -5.87 31.68 -43.65
CA TYR A 33 -6.63 31.95 -44.87
C TYR A 33 -7.29 30.69 -45.45
N LEU A 34 -6.60 29.54 -45.39
CA LEU A 34 -7.11 28.28 -45.93
C LEU A 34 -8.18 27.62 -45.05
N ASP A 35 -8.08 27.74 -43.73
CA ASP A 35 -9.10 27.25 -42.79
C ASP A 35 -10.29 28.22 -42.63
N GLY A 36 -10.13 29.47 -43.07
CA GLY A 36 -11.16 30.51 -43.02
C GLY A 36 -11.25 31.22 -41.67
N GLU A 37 -10.22 31.18 -40.83
CA GLU A 37 -10.18 31.84 -39.52
C GLU A 37 -9.90 33.36 -39.60
N LEU A 38 -9.52 33.89 -40.78
CA LEU A 38 -9.28 35.31 -40.95
C LEU A 38 -10.55 36.16 -40.99
N THR A 39 -10.47 37.37 -40.45
CA THR A 39 -11.53 38.37 -40.62
C THR A 39 -11.62 38.85 -42.09
N PRO A 40 -12.77 39.40 -42.54
CA PRO A 40 -12.91 39.87 -43.92
C PRO A 40 -11.86 40.91 -44.35
N ASP A 41 -11.47 41.79 -43.42
CA ASP A 41 -10.45 42.82 -43.67
C ASP A 41 -9.04 42.21 -43.78
N GLU A 42 -8.75 41.14 -43.05
CA GLU A 42 -7.49 40.41 -43.13
C GLU A 42 -7.40 39.60 -44.42
N ALA A 43 -8.46 38.86 -44.77
CA ALA A 43 -8.54 38.11 -46.02
C ALA A 43 -8.31 39.01 -47.24
N ALA A 44 -8.96 40.19 -47.28
CA ALA A 44 -8.76 41.16 -48.37
C ALA A 44 -7.31 41.65 -48.48
N ARG A 45 -6.61 41.83 -47.35
CA ARG A 45 -5.17 42.19 -47.36
C ARG A 45 -4.30 41.07 -47.91
N ILE A 46 -4.62 39.81 -47.59
CA ILE A 46 -3.92 38.65 -48.14
C ILE A 46 -4.17 38.52 -49.63
N GLU A 47 -5.40 38.71 -50.10
CA GLU A 47 -5.76 38.63 -51.52
C GLU A 47 -5.00 39.65 -52.38
N VAL A 48 -4.89 40.90 -51.92
CA VAL A 48 -4.09 41.93 -52.60
C VAL A 48 -2.63 41.48 -52.72
N ARG A 49 -2.05 40.96 -51.63
CA ARG A 49 -0.65 40.48 -51.65
C ARG A 49 -0.47 39.24 -52.52
N LEU A 50 -1.47 38.35 -52.55
CA LEU A 50 -1.48 37.14 -53.37
C LEU A 50 -1.56 37.48 -54.88
N ALA A 51 -2.16 38.62 -55.23
CA ALA A 51 -2.18 39.11 -56.61
C ALA A 51 -0.82 39.65 -57.09
N GLU A 52 0.00 40.17 -56.17
CA GLU A 52 1.29 40.79 -56.47
C GLU A 52 2.49 39.83 -56.33
N ASP A 53 2.36 38.77 -55.53
CA ASP A 53 3.45 37.87 -55.15
C ASP A 53 3.26 36.42 -55.66
N ASP A 54 4.02 36.07 -56.69
CA ASP A 54 4.05 34.73 -57.29
C ASP A 54 4.59 33.65 -56.34
N GLU A 55 5.53 33.99 -55.46
CA GLU A 55 6.11 33.06 -54.49
C GLU A 55 5.07 32.71 -53.41
N LEU A 56 4.31 33.71 -52.96
CA LEU A 56 3.22 33.53 -52.01
C LEU A 56 2.11 32.63 -52.59
N ARG A 57 1.76 32.79 -53.87
CA ARG A 57 0.83 31.89 -54.58
C ARG A 57 1.33 30.45 -54.61
N HIS A 58 2.62 30.27 -54.86
CA HIS A 58 3.22 28.93 -54.88
C HIS A 58 3.16 28.26 -53.50
N ARG A 59 3.45 29.01 -52.43
CA ARG A 59 3.36 28.53 -51.04
C ARG A 59 1.94 28.14 -50.66
N LEU A 60 0.94 28.97 -50.99
CA LEU A 60 -0.48 28.66 -50.76
C LEU A 60 -0.90 27.37 -51.48
N ALA A 61 -0.49 27.21 -52.74
CA ALA A 61 -0.79 26.00 -53.52
C ALA A 61 -0.11 24.73 -52.95
N GLN A 62 1.07 24.85 -52.34
CA GLN A 62 1.71 23.72 -51.64
C GLN A 62 0.91 23.30 -50.41
N LEU A 63 0.46 24.26 -49.61
CA LEU A 63 -0.30 24.01 -48.40
C LEU A 63 -1.68 23.40 -48.72
N GLN A 64 -2.36 23.90 -49.76
CA GLN A 64 -3.64 23.35 -50.21
C GLN A 64 -3.51 21.90 -50.69
N ARG A 65 -2.44 21.57 -51.43
CA ARG A 65 -2.17 20.16 -51.80
C ARG A 65 -1.96 19.25 -50.60
N ALA A 66 -1.30 19.72 -49.54
CA ALA A 66 -1.12 18.94 -48.32
C ALA A 66 -2.46 18.65 -47.63
N TRP A 67 -3.36 19.63 -47.59
CA TRP A 67 -4.73 19.49 -47.10
C TRP A 67 -5.57 18.53 -47.94
N ASP A 68 -5.49 18.64 -49.27
CA ASP A 68 -6.20 17.73 -50.18
C ASP A 68 -5.79 16.27 -49.96
N LEU A 69 -4.49 16.01 -49.76
CA LEU A 69 -3.97 14.68 -49.42
C LEU A 69 -4.50 14.17 -48.09
N LEU A 70 -4.67 15.03 -47.08
CA LEU A 70 -5.29 14.64 -45.81
C LEU A 70 -6.76 14.20 -46.01
N GLY A 71 -7.47 14.84 -46.95
CA GLY A 71 -8.81 14.44 -47.37
C GLY A 71 -8.86 13.08 -48.09
N THR A 72 -7.75 12.61 -48.65
CA THR A 72 -7.66 11.28 -49.29
C THR A 72 -7.41 10.14 -48.30
N LEU A 73 -7.24 10.44 -47.01
CA LEU A 73 -7.00 9.42 -46.01
C LEU A 73 -8.16 8.41 -46.00
N PRO A 74 -7.87 7.11 -46.06
CA PRO A 74 -8.91 6.10 -46.01
C PRO A 74 -9.66 6.23 -44.69
N SER A 75 -10.95 6.50 -44.77
CA SER A 75 -11.85 6.39 -43.63
C SER A 75 -12.02 4.91 -43.33
N ASN A 76 -11.14 4.39 -42.48
CA ASN A 76 -11.31 3.07 -41.91
C ASN A 76 -12.59 3.12 -41.06
N ARG A 77 -13.71 2.70 -41.65
CA ARG A 77 -14.95 2.46 -40.92
C ARG A 77 -14.62 1.36 -39.92
N LEU A 78 -14.40 1.77 -38.68
CA LEU A 78 -14.15 0.87 -37.56
C LEU A 78 -15.24 -0.18 -37.57
N ASP A 79 -14.85 -1.43 -37.85
CA ASP A 79 -15.72 -2.59 -37.75
C ASP A 79 -16.29 -2.64 -36.32
N GLU A 80 -17.55 -3.06 -36.19
CA GLU A 80 -18.23 -3.21 -34.89
C GLU A 80 -17.43 -4.07 -33.89
N THR A 81 -16.57 -4.94 -34.41
CA THR A 81 -15.57 -5.76 -33.71
C THR A 81 -14.59 -4.94 -32.86
N PHE A 82 -14.21 -3.72 -33.27
CA PHE A 82 -13.30 -2.86 -32.51
C PHE A 82 -13.98 -2.35 -31.22
N THR A 83 -15.24 -1.95 -31.30
CA THR A 83 -16.03 -1.53 -30.12
C THR A 83 -16.25 -2.71 -29.16
N GLN A 84 -16.48 -3.91 -29.69
CA GLN A 84 -16.58 -5.13 -28.89
C GLN A 84 -15.29 -5.40 -28.11
N SER A 85 -14.11 -5.20 -28.73
CA SER A 85 -12.82 -5.44 -28.08
C SER A 85 -12.55 -4.51 -26.89
N THR A 86 -13.06 -3.28 -26.92
CA THR A 86 -12.87 -2.32 -25.83
C THR A 86 -13.75 -2.69 -24.63
N VAL A 87 -15.02 -3.03 -24.87
CA VAL A 87 -15.93 -3.47 -23.81
C VAL A 87 -15.44 -4.78 -23.19
N GLU A 88 -14.95 -5.70 -24.00
CA GLU A 88 -14.34 -6.96 -23.53
C GLU A 88 -13.10 -6.72 -22.66
N LEU A 89 -12.20 -5.81 -23.09
CA LEU A 89 -11.01 -5.44 -22.31
C LEU A 89 -11.38 -4.80 -20.97
N VAL A 90 -12.39 -3.93 -20.94
CA VAL A 90 -12.88 -3.32 -19.68
C VAL A 90 -13.47 -4.38 -18.76
N ALA A 91 -14.27 -5.32 -19.29
CA ALA A 91 -14.84 -6.42 -18.52
C ALA A 91 -13.76 -7.37 -17.95
N LEU A 92 -12.74 -7.70 -18.75
CA LEU A 92 -11.58 -8.49 -18.32
C LEU A 92 -10.83 -7.80 -17.18
N LYS A 93 -10.60 -6.48 -17.28
CA LYS A 93 -9.88 -5.71 -16.27
C LYS A 93 -10.65 -5.64 -14.95
N ALA A 94 -11.96 -5.43 -15.01
CA ALA A 94 -12.82 -5.41 -13.82
C ALA A 94 -12.79 -6.77 -13.08
N ASN A 95 -12.85 -7.88 -13.82
CA ASN A 95 -12.76 -9.21 -13.22
C ASN A 95 -11.39 -9.49 -12.59
N ALA A 96 -10.29 -9.07 -13.24
CA ALA A 96 -8.94 -9.24 -12.69
C ALA A 96 -8.73 -8.48 -11.37
N GLU A 97 -9.31 -7.29 -11.24
CA GLU A 97 -9.24 -6.47 -10.02
C GLU A 97 -10.02 -7.07 -8.83
N LEU A 98 -11.20 -7.63 -9.11
CA LEU A 98 -11.98 -8.37 -8.11
C LEU A 98 -11.24 -9.62 -7.62
N ASP A 99 -10.59 -10.34 -8.53
CA ASP A 99 -9.82 -11.54 -8.24
C ASP A 99 -8.57 -11.23 -7.39
N ALA A 100 -7.83 -10.17 -7.73
CA ALA A 100 -6.68 -9.73 -6.97
C ALA A 100 -7.07 -9.36 -5.52
N SER A 101 -8.19 -8.63 -5.37
CA SER A 101 -8.74 -8.23 -4.08
C SER A 101 -9.17 -9.43 -3.22
N ARG A 102 -9.82 -10.43 -3.83
CA ARG A 102 -10.22 -11.67 -3.14
C ARG A 102 -9.03 -12.49 -2.66
N ARG A 103 -8.00 -12.65 -3.51
CA ARG A 103 -6.77 -13.41 -3.17
C ARG A 103 -6.00 -12.74 -2.03
N GLY A 104 -5.87 -11.42 -2.04
CA GLY A 104 -5.27 -10.66 -0.94
C GLY A 104 -5.97 -10.93 0.39
N ARG A 105 -7.30 -10.78 0.45
CA ARG A 105 -8.07 -10.96 1.69
C ARG A 105 -8.03 -12.38 2.25
N LEU A 106 -7.99 -13.40 1.40
CA LEU A 106 -7.89 -14.81 1.84
C LEU A 106 -6.50 -15.12 2.42
N ASN A 107 -5.43 -14.57 1.83
CA ASN A 107 -4.07 -14.78 2.31
C ASN A 107 -3.84 -14.13 3.68
N TYR A 108 -4.33 -12.90 3.90
CA TYR A 108 -4.24 -12.25 5.22
C TYR A 108 -5.06 -12.97 6.30
N ARG A 109 -6.23 -13.53 5.96
CA ARG A 109 -7.03 -14.34 6.92
C ARG A 109 -6.35 -15.66 7.27
N ARG A 110 -5.76 -16.35 6.28
CA ARG A 110 -4.99 -17.59 6.52
C ARG A 110 -3.73 -17.33 7.34
N LEU A 111 -3.03 -16.22 7.05
CA LEU A 111 -1.88 -15.79 7.85
C LEU A 111 -2.29 -15.44 9.28
N GLY A 112 -3.40 -14.72 9.47
CA GLY A 112 -3.95 -14.42 10.80
C GLY A 112 -4.32 -15.67 11.59
N LEU A 113 -4.94 -16.66 10.95
CA LEU A 113 -5.23 -17.96 11.57
C LEU A 113 -3.96 -18.75 11.90
N ALA A 114 -2.94 -18.71 11.02
CA ALA A 114 -1.66 -19.37 11.28
C ALA A 114 -0.93 -18.74 12.47
N VAL A 115 -0.87 -17.39 12.54
CA VAL A 115 -0.27 -16.67 13.67
C VAL A 115 -1.03 -16.95 14.97
N ALA A 116 -2.36 -16.94 14.94
CA ALA A 116 -3.17 -17.30 16.10
C ALA A 116 -2.90 -18.75 16.56
N GLY A 117 -2.78 -19.70 15.62
CA GLY A 117 -2.42 -21.08 15.91
C GLY A 117 -1.04 -21.22 16.55
N VAL A 118 -0.04 -20.50 16.04
CA VAL A 118 1.31 -20.47 16.64
C VAL A 118 1.26 -19.90 18.06
N LEU A 119 0.54 -18.81 18.29
CA LEU A 119 0.41 -18.21 19.63
C LEU A 119 -0.22 -19.17 20.64
N VAL A 120 -1.24 -19.92 20.24
CA VAL A 120 -1.88 -20.96 21.08
C VAL A 120 -0.88 -22.08 21.39
N LEU A 121 -0.17 -22.59 20.38
CA LEU A 121 0.85 -23.63 20.57
C LEU A 121 1.99 -23.16 21.48
N THR A 122 2.47 -21.93 21.31
CA THR A 122 3.51 -21.36 22.19
C THR A 122 3.02 -21.19 23.62
N SER A 123 1.75 -20.80 23.81
CA SER A 123 1.17 -20.66 25.14
C SER A 123 1.05 -22.00 25.86
N ILE A 124 0.65 -23.06 25.14
CA ILE A 124 0.59 -24.43 25.67
C ILE A 124 2.01 -24.93 26.01
N ALA A 125 2.99 -24.71 25.14
CA ALA A 125 4.37 -25.12 25.37
C ALA A 125 5.00 -24.43 26.59
N VAL A 126 4.78 -23.12 26.74
CA VAL A 126 5.24 -22.36 27.92
C VAL A 126 4.53 -22.85 29.19
N GLY A 127 3.22 -23.08 29.14
CA GLY A 127 2.46 -23.63 30.27
C GLY A 127 2.98 -25.00 30.71
N TYR A 128 3.25 -25.89 29.75
CA TYR A 128 3.86 -27.20 30.02
C TYR A 128 5.27 -27.07 30.62
N GLN A 129 6.05 -26.09 30.15
CA GLN A 129 7.39 -25.81 30.67
C GLN A 129 7.37 -25.29 32.11
N VAL A 130 6.46 -24.40 32.45
CA VAL A 130 6.32 -23.90 33.83
C VAL A 130 5.81 -25.01 34.76
N SER A 131 4.86 -25.82 34.28
CA SER A 131 4.33 -26.95 35.05
C SER A 131 5.41 -27.97 35.41
N ARG A 132 6.30 -28.32 34.47
CA ARG A 132 7.40 -29.28 34.74
C ARG A 132 8.35 -28.75 35.82
N TYR A 133 8.68 -27.47 35.81
CA TYR A 133 9.61 -26.87 36.77
C TYR A 133 8.99 -26.77 38.17
N SER A 134 7.68 -26.52 38.25
CA SER A 134 6.99 -26.39 39.53
C SER A 134 6.77 -27.74 40.25
N GLN A 135 6.85 -28.86 39.53
CA GLN A 135 6.66 -30.21 40.11
C GLN A 135 7.95 -30.80 40.71
N GLU A 136 9.13 -30.27 40.37
CA GLU A 136 10.40 -30.75 40.96
C GLU A 136 10.58 -30.30 42.42
N ALA A 137 9.95 -29.19 42.83
CA ALA A 137 10.03 -28.68 44.20
C ALA A 137 9.26 -29.50 45.24
N PRO A 138 7.96 -29.83 45.06
CA PRO A 138 7.21 -30.61 46.06
C PRO A 138 7.65 -32.08 46.12
N ASN A 139 8.14 -32.65 45.01
CA ASN A 139 8.56 -34.04 45.00
C ASN A 139 9.89 -34.23 45.75
N ARG A 140 10.78 -33.22 45.77
CA ARG A 140 11.99 -33.25 46.61
C ARG A 140 11.66 -33.31 48.10
N GLN A 141 10.66 -32.54 48.53
CA GLN A 141 10.22 -32.53 49.93
C GLN A 141 9.66 -33.89 50.36
N LEU A 142 8.93 -34.59 49.48
CA LEU A 142 8.45 -35.95 49.73
C LEU A 142 9.58 -37.01 49.77
N MET A 143 10.68 -36.79 49.06
CA MET A 143 11.86 -37.67 49.11
C MET A 143 12.70 -37.42 50.36
N ASP A 144 12.82 -36.16 50.80
CA ASP A 144 13.49 -35.79 52.06
C ASP A 144 12.69 -36.25 53.29
N ASP A 145 11.36 -36.21 53.23
CA ASP A 145 10.45 -36.66 54.30
C ASP A 145 10.19 -38.19 54.26
N LEU A 146 10.67 -38.88 53.22
CA LEU A 146 10.51 -40.34 53.06
C LEU A 146 11.01 -41.17 54.26
N PRO A 147 12.18 -40.87 54.87
CA PRO A 147 12.67 -41.61 56.04
C PRO A 147 11.77 -41.45 57.28
N VAL A 148 11.05 -40.33 57.37
CA VAL A 148 10.12 -40.04 58.47
C VAL A 148 8.81 -40.79 58.24
N ILE A 149 8.32 -40.84 57.00
CA ILE A 149 7.08 -41.52 56.62
C ILE A 149 7.21 -43.05 56.69
N GLU A 150 8.35 -43.62 56.28
CA GLU A 150 8.58 -45.07 56.31
C GLU A 150 8.67 -45.62 57.74
N ARG A 151 9.04 -44.78 58.72
CA ARG A 151 9.19 -45.15 60.14
C ARG A 151 8.06 -44.64 61.02
N VAL A 152 6.92 -44.22 60.45
CA VAL A 152 5.78 -43.70 61.21
C VAL A 152 5.33 -44.66 62.31
N ASP A 153 5.36 -45.97 62.07
CA ASP A 153 4.99 -46.97 63.07
C ASP A 153 5.94 -47.00 64.27
N LEU A 154 7.24 -46.69 64.07
CA LEU A 154 8.20 -46.56 65.18
C LEU A 154 7.95 -45.29 65.98
N TYR A 155 7.66 -44.17 65.31
CA TYR A 155 7.36 -42.90 65.97
C TYR A 155 6.02 -42.90 66.70
N ARG A 156 5.04 -43.70 66.24
CA ARG A 156 3.72 -43.81 66.87
C ARG A 156 3.73 -44.64 68.15
N ASN A 157 4.75 -45.48 68.36
CA ASN A 157 4.95 -46.25 69.58
C ASN A 157 5.67 -45.46 70.69
N ALA A 158 6.35 -44.36 70.34
CA ALA A 158 6.83 -43.39 71.31
C ALA A 158 5.64 -42.53 71.75
N GLN A 159 5.13 -42.77 72.95
CA GLN A 159 3.87 -42.18 73.42
C GLN A 159 3.89 -40.65 73.53
N ASP A 160 5.06 -40.00 73.58
CA ASP A 160 5.14 -38.54 73.67
C ASP A 160 6.44 -37.97 73.06
N ILE A 161 6.34 -36.78 72.46
CA ILE A 161 7.47 -36.05 71.87
C ILE A 161 8.38 -35.51 72.97
N GLU A 162 7.80 -35.10 74.11
CA GLU A 162 8.58 -34.59 75.26
C GLU A 162 9.57 -35.64 75.80
N PHE A 163 9.20 -36.92 75.75
CA PHE A 163 10.05 -38.04 76.15
C PHE A 163 11.28 -38.19 75.24
N LEU A 164 11.10 -38.10 73.92
CA LEU A 164 12.20 -38.21 72.95
C LEU A 164 13.17 -37.04 73.05
N VAL A 165 12.67 -35.82 73.32
CA VAL A 165 13.50 -34.63 73.53
C VAL A 165 14.36 -34.79 74.79
N ARG A 166 13.77 -35.23 75.91
CA ARG A 166 14.54 -35.51 77.14
C ARG A 166 15.60 -36.60 76.93
N LEU A 167 15.25 -37.64 76.19
CA LEU A 167 16.17 -38.74 75.89
C LEU A 167 17.34 -38.30 74.98
N SER A 168 17.11 -37.33 74.09
CA SER A 168 18.19 -36.73 73.30
C SER A 168 19.09 -35.79 74.10
N GLU A 169 18.53 -35.06 75.06
CA GLU A 169 19.31 -34.22 75.98
C GLU A 169 20.21 -35.04 76.90
N GLU A 170 19.83 -36.30 77.19
CA GLU A 170 20.65 -37.27 77.90
C GLU A 170 21.78 -37.89 77.05
N GLY A 171 21.91 -37.50 75.77
CA GLY A 171 23.05 -37.87 74.92
C GLY A 171 23.05 -39.34 74.46
N LEU A 172 21.94 -40.07 74.62
CA LEU A 172 21.87 -41.51 74.35
C LEU A 172 21.89 -41.86 72.85
N PHE A 173 21.64 -40.88 71.98
CA PHE A 173 21.68 -41.04 70.53
C PHE A 173 23.02 -40.62 69.91
N ASP A 174 23.97 -40.11 70.72
CA ASP A 174 25.33 -39.90 70.26
C ASP A 174 26.00 -41.27 70.16
N GLU A 175 25.97 -41.80 68.94
CA GLU A 175 26.61 -43.02 68.50
C GLU A 175 28.06 -42.98 68.97
N THR A 176 28.34 -43.68 70.08
CA THR A 176 29.68 -44.15 70.36
C THR A 176 30.00 -45.02 69.15
N THR A 177 30.87 -44.48 68.30
CA THR A 177 31.46 -45.12 67.15
C THR A 177 31.59 -46.60 67.46
N ILE A 178 30.96 -47.45 66.65
CA ILE A 178 31.30 -48.86 66.58
C ILE A 178 32.76 -48.87 66.13
N ASP A 179 33.65 -48.78 67.11
CA ASP A 179 35.08 -48.81 66.91
C ASP A 179 35.47 -50.28 66.76
N ASP A 180 35.82 -50.55 65.52
CA ASP A 180 36.68 -51.59 65.01
C ASP A 180 37.55 -52.33 66.03
N GLN A 181 37.58 -53.66 65.90
CA GLN A 181 38.74 -54.57 65.92
C GLN A 181 38.51 -55.85 66.75
N PRO A 182 39.19 -56.95 66.41
CA PRO A 182 39.56 -57.50 65.10
C PRO A 182 38.92 -58.88 64.81
#